data_AF-A0A559VFW6-F1
#
_entry.id   AF-A0A559VFW6-F1
#
_cell.length_a   1.000
_cell.length_b   1.000
_cell.length_c   1.000
_cell.angle_alpha   90.00
_cell.angle_beta   90.00
_cell.angle_gamma   90.00
#
_symmetry.space_group_name_H-M   'P 1'
#
loop_
_entity.id
_entity.type
_entity.pdbx_description
1 polymer ?
#
loop_
_entity_poly.entity_id
_entity_poly.type
_entity_poly.pdbx_seq_one_letter_code
_entity_poly.pdbx_strand_id
1 'polypeptide(L)'
;MHRSESGALTRHLLEATTNAQQTQSLAPLCAFVHSWAVFVAIERHPERAARLRELERIVDAGEQDPAEAIVEIRSIREAAEREAGL
;
A
#
# COMPACT_ATOMS: atom_id res chain seq x y z
N MET A 1 11.04 -13.76 -1.69
CA MET A 1 11.57 -12.70 -2.57
C MET A 1 11.24 -11.31 -1.98
N HIS A 2 11.62 -11.03 -0.72
CA HIS A 2 11.27 -9.77 -0.01
C HIS A 2 12.29 -8.62 -0.21
N ARG A 3 13.38 -8.84 -0.97
CA ARG A 3 14.45 -7.83 -1.12
C ARG A 3 14.02 -6.63 -1.98
N SER A 4 13.02 -6.78 -2.85
CA SER A 4 12.59 -5.73 -3.78
C SER A 4 11.66 -4.70 -3.12
N GLU A 5 10.79 -5.12 -2.20
CA GLU A 5 9.80 -4.26 -1.55
C GLU A 5 10.49 -3.25 -0.60
N SER A 6 11.45 -3.72 0.20
CA SER A 6 12.26 -2.86 1.09
C SER A 6 13.00 -1.73 0.34
N GLY A 7 13.41 -1.97 -0.91
CA GLY A 7 14.07 -0.97 -1.74
C GLY A 7 13.11 0.10 -2.26
N ALA A 8 11.90 -0.30 -2.68
CA ALA A 8 10.86 0.64 -3.11
C ALA A 8 10.42 1.55 -1.97
N LEU A 9 10.34 1.02 -0.75
CA LEU A 9 9.97 1.76 0.45
C LEU A 9 11.01 2.82 0.83
N THR A 10 12.29 2.45 0.75
CA THR A 10 13.39 3.38 0.99
C THR A 10 13.37 4.53 -0.02
N ARG A 11 13.00 4.24 -1.28
CA ARG A 11 12.85 5.26 -2.33
C ARG A 11 11.67 6.19 -2.05
N HIS A 12 10.49 5.67 -1.71
CA HIS A 12 9.33 6.48 -1.35
C HIS A 12 9.60 7.37 -0.13
N LEU A 13 10.36 6.90 0.87
CA LEU A 13 10.79 7.73 2.00
C LEU A 13 11.67 8.90 1.55
N LEU A 14 12.64 8.62 0.66
CA LEU A 14 13.52 9.65 0.11
C LEU A 14 12.72 10.70 -0.66
N GLU A 15 11.82 10.27 -1.54
CA GLU A 15 10.93 11.14 -2.31
C GLU A 15 10.03 12.00 -1.41
N ALA A 16 9.40 11.41 -0.39
CA ALA A 16 8.60 12.15 0.58
C ALA A 16 9.44 13.18 1.35
N THR A 17 10.67 12.85 1.71
CA THR A 17 11.59 13.78 2.39
C THR A 17 11.98 14.94 1.47
N THR A 18 12.32 14.66 0.23
CA THR A 18 12.63 15.69 -0.78
C THR A 18 11.43 16.60 -1.04
N ASN A 19 10.24 16.04 -1.24
CA ASN A 19 9.02 16.81 -1.45
C ASN A 19 8.66 17.66 -0.23
N ALA A 20 8.82 17.15 0.98
CA ALA A 20 8.56 17.90 2.21
C ALA A 20 9.47 19.13 2.32
N GLN A 21 10.75 18.99 1.98
CA GLN A 21 11.71 20.10 1.95
C GLN A 21 11.35 21.13 0.86
N GLN A 22 11.02 20.68 -0.35
CA GLN A 22 10.66 21.58 -1.46
C GLN A 22 9.37 22.36 -1.21
N THR A 23 8.38 21.70 -0.60
CA THR A 23 7.05 22.29 -0.34
C THR A 23 6.95 22.97 1.03
N GLN A 24 8.00 22.89 1.86
CA GLN A 24 7.99 23.34 3.26
C GLN A 24 6.79 22.79 4.05
N SER A 25 6.41 21.54 3.78
CA SER A 25 5.23 20.89 4.35
C SER A 25 5.57 19.49 4.83
N LEU A 26 5.02 19.09 5.98
CA LEU A 26 5.16 17.73 6.49
C LEU A 26 4.17 16.74 5.84
N ALA A 27 3.23 17.23 5.03
CA ALA A 27 2.20 16.40 4.41
C ALA A 27 2.77 15.20 3.64
N PRO A 28 3.86 15.32 2.85
CA PRO A 28 4.45 14.17 2.17
C PRO A 28 4.99 13.09 3.13
N LEU A 29 5.54 13.49 4.28
CA LEU A 29 6.02 12.54 5.30
C LEU A 29 4.85 11.85 6.01
N CYS A 30 3.77 12.58 6.32
CA CYS A 30 2.56 11.97 6.88
C CYS A 30 1.93 10.97 5.91
N ALA A 31 1.88 11.30 4.61
CA ALA A 31 1.40 10.39 3.58
C ALA A 31 2.27 9.13 3.46
N PHE A 32 3.59 9.27 3.56
CA PHE A 32 4.50 8.13 3.61
C PHE A 32 4.20 7.23 4.81
N VAL A 33 4.14 7.79 6.03
CA VAL A 33 3.87 7.02 7.26
C VAL A 33 2.51 6.32 7.17
N HIS A 34 1.48 6.98 6.64
CA HIS A 34 0.17 6.38 6.39
C HIS A 34 0.30 5.16 5.46
N SER A 35 0.93 5.32 4.29
CA SER A 35 1.11 4.22 3.33
C SER A 35 1.92 3.05 3.92
N TRP A 36 2.90 3.36 4.76
CA TRP A 36 3.76 2.37 5.40
C TRP A 36 3.01 1.57 6.46
N ALA A 37 2.21 2.25 7.30
CA ALA A 37 1.43 1.59 8.32
C ALA A 37 0.38 0.64 7.72
N VAL A 38 -0.28 1.05 6.62
CA VAL A 38 -1.20 0.18 5.86
C VAL A 38 -0.47 -1.01 5.26
N PHE A 39 0.69 -0.81 4.62
CA PHE A 39 1.49 -1.90 4.08
C PHE A 39 1.89 -2.92 5.15
N VAL A 40 2.42 -2.46 6.29
CA VAL A 40 2.82 -3.32 7.40
C VAL A 40 1.61 -4.07 7.96
N ALA A 41 0.45 -3.41 8.12
CA ALA A 41 -0.77 -4.07 8.58
C ALA A 41 -1.24 -5.17 7.61
N ILE A 42 -1.06 -5.02 6.30
CA ILE A 42 -1.37 -6.06 5.31
C ILE A 42 -0.37 -7.22 5.42
N GLU A 43 0.93 -6.93 5.40
CA GLU A 43 1.99 -7.95 5.38
C GLU A 43 2.09 -8.75 6.69
N ARG A 44 1.54 -8.23 7.81
CA ARG A 44 1.39 -9.00 9.06
C ARG A 44 0.47 -10.21 8.94
N HIS A 45 -0.40 -10.24 7.93
CA HIS A 45 -1.32 -11.35 7.66
C HIS A 45 -1.00 -11.96 6.29
N PRO A 46 -0.16 -13.00 6.21
CA PRO A 46 0.31 -13.56 4.93
C PRO A 46 -0.81 -13.99 3.98
N GLU A 47 -1.92 -14.48 4.52
CA GLU A 47 -3.12 -14.85 3.74
C GLU A 47 -3.79 -13.63 3.10
N ARG A 48 -3.92 -12.53 3.85
CA ARG A 48 -4.45 -11.25 3.35
C ARG A 48 -3.54 -10.68 2.26
N ALA A 49 -2.23 -10.72 2.47
CA ALA A 49 -1.24 -10.27 1.48
C ALA A 49 -1.26 -11.13 0.20
N ALA A 50 -1.40 -12.46 0.34
CA ALA A 50 -1.54 -13.35 -0.80
C ALA A 50 -2.83 -13.09 -1.59
N ARG A 51 -3.95 -12.87 -0.89
CA ARG A 51 -5.23 -12.53 -1.51
C ARG A 51 -5.16 -11.20 -2.25
N LEU A 52 -4.56 -10.17 -1.65
CA LEU A 52 -4.39 -8.87 -2.29
C LEU A 52 -3.62 -8.99 -3.61
N ARG A 53 -2.49 -9.72 -3.61
CA ARG A 53 -1.69 -9.95 -4.83
C ARG A 53 -2.44 -10.74 -5.91
N GLU A 54 -3.33 -11.65 -5.55
CA GLU A 54 -4.20 -12.33 -6.51
C GLU A 54 -5.18 -11.35 -7.15
N LEU A 55 -5.85 -10.54 -6.35
CA LEU A 55 -6.82 -9.55 -6.82
C LEU A 55 -6.16 -8.52 -7.74
N GLU A 56 -4.99 -8.02 -7.37
CA GLU A 56 -4.20 -7.10 -8.20
C GLU A 56 -3.86 -7.73 -9.56
N ARG A 57 -3.49 -9.01 -9.59
CA ARG A 57 -3.27 -9.75 -10.85
C ARG A 57 -4.54 -9.87 -11.69
N ILE A 58 -5.70 -10.11 -11.08
CA ILE A 58 -6.98 -10.19 -11.79
C ILE A 58 -7.32 -8.83 -12.44
N VAL A 59 -7.12 -7.74 -11.70
CA VAL A 59 -7.34 -6.38 -12.21
C VAL A 59 -6.37 -6.05 -13.35
N ASP A 60 -5.09 -6.39 -13.20
CA ASP A 60 -4.06 -6.13 -14.22
C ASP A 60 -4.27 -6.96 -15.49
N ALA A 61 -4.76 -8.20 -15.36
CA ALA A 61 -5.01 -9.09 -16.51
C ALA A 61 -6.21 -8.62 -17.36
N GLY A 62 -7.22 -7.99 -16.75
CA GLY A 62 -8.39 -7.45 -17.45
C GLY A 62 -9.26 -8.51 -18.16
N GLU A 63 -9.10 -9.79 -17.82
CA GLU A 63 -9.79 -10.93 -18.47
C GLU A 63 -11.24 -11.09 -18.01
N GLN A 64 -11.62 -10.50 -16.87
CA GLN A 64 -12.96 -10.52 -16.29
C GLN A 64 -13.36 -9.11 -15.82
N ASP A 65 -14.65 -8.89 -15.54
CA ASP A 65 -15.12 -7.64 -14.91
C ASP A 65 -14.38 -7.45 -13.57
N PRO A 66 -13.50 -6.44 -13.43
CA PRO A 66 -12.68 -6.28 -12.24
C PRO A 66 -13.46 -5.65 -11.08
N ALA A 67 -14.76 -5.33 -11.23
CA ALA A 67 -15.54 -4.63 -10.22
C ALA A 67 -15.50 -5.33 -8.85
N GLU A 68 -15.71 -6.65 -8.82
CA GLU A 68 -15.65 -7.43 -7.58
C GLU A 68 -14.25 -7.43 -6.97
N ALA A 69 -13.21 -7.56 -7.80
CA ALA A 69 -11.82 -7.52 -7.34
C ALA A 69 -11.45 -6.15 -6.76
N ILE A 70 -11.90 -5.06 -7.38
CA ILE A 70 -11.68 -3.69 -6.89
C ILE A 70 -12.39 -3.47 -5.55
N VAL A 71 -13.61 -3.98 -5.39
CA VAL A 71 -14.35 -3.90 -4.12
C VAL A 71 -13.60 -4.64 -3.01
N GLU A 72 -13.10 -5.84 -3.29
CA GLU A 72 -12.36 -6.61 -2.29
C GLU A 72 -10.99 -5.99 -1.94
N ILE A 73 -10.26 -5.45 -2.93
CA ILE A 73 -9.01 -4.69 -2.70
C ILE A 73 -9.27 -3.51 -1.75
N ARG A 74 -10.36 -2.76 -1.96
CA ARG A 74 -10.75 -1.66 -1.06
C ARG A 74 -11.05 -2.15 0.35
N SER A 75 -11.81 -3.23 0.48
CA SER A 75 -12.11 -3.82 1.79
C SER A 75 -10.86 -4.25 2.56
N ILE A 76 -9.89 -4.86 1.87
CA ILE A 76 -8.60 -5.24 2.44
C ILE A 76 -7.83 -4.00 2.94
N ARG A 77 -7.82 -2.91 2.16
CA ARG A 77 -7.15 -1.66 2.53
C ARG A 77 -7.82 -0.98 3.71
N GLU A 78 -9.14 -0.87 3.72
CA GLU A 78 -9.91 -0.32 4.84
C GLU A 78 -9.71 -1.13 6.13
N ALA A 79 -9.61 -2.46 6.04
CA ALA A 79 -9.30 -3.30 7.19
C ALA A 79 -7.89 -3.04 7.73
N ALA A 80 -6.92 -2.85 6.85
CA ALA A 80 -5.54 -2.54 7.21
C ALA A 80 -5.40 -1.12 7.80
N GLU A 81 -6.12 -0.13 7.28
CA GLU A 81 -6.18 1.23 7.83
C GLU A 81 -6.72 1.22 9.26
N ARG A 82 -7.84 0.52 9.50
CA ARG A 82 -8.40 0.36 10.86
C ARG A 82 -7.43 -0.33 11.81
N GLU A 83 -6.70 -1.34 11.35
CA GLU A 83 -5.68 -2.04 12.15
C GLU A 83 -4.47 -1.14 12.45
N ALA A 84 -4.12 -0.25 11.53
CA ALA A 84 -3.07 0.74 11.69
C ALA A 84 -3.47 1.97 12.53
N GLY A 85 -4.76 2.12 12.85
CA GLY A 85 -5.30 3.25 13.61
C GLY A 85 -5.41 4.54 12.80
N LEU A 86 -5.67 4.42 11.49
CA LEU A 86 -5.79 5.52 10.53
C LEU A 86 -7.27 5.85 10.22
#